data_AF-A0A9E4C8K3-F1
#
_entry.id   AF-A0A9E4C8K3-F1
#
_cell.length_a   1.000
_cell.length_b   1.000
_cell.length_c   1.000
_cell.angle_alpha   90.00
_cell.angle_beta   90.00
_cell.angle_gamma   90.00
#
_symmetry.space_group_name_H-M   'P 1'
#
loop_
_entity.id
_entity.type
_entity.pdbx_description
1 polymer ?
#
loop_
_entity_poly.entity_id
_entity_poly.type
_entity_poly.pdbx_seq_one_letter_code
_entity_poly.pdbx_strand_id
1 'polypeptide(L)'
;RGYQLVSIPHITRDVLFKTSGHYDFYRENMYVLNIDEDEYVLKPMNCPGHILIYQQKIHSYRDLPYRLAELGTVYRYERSGALHGMLRVRGFTQDDAHIFCTPEQAEDEVLGVIDLAHYMLKTFGYVDFETELSVHDSSD
;
A
#
# COMPACT_ATOMS: atom_id res chain seq x y z
N ARG A 1 8.60 16.62 3.80
CA ARG A 1 8.93 15.25 4.25
C ARG A 1 9.56 14.35 3.15
N GLY A 2 9.88 14.85 1.95
CA GLY A 2 10.76 14.14 1.00
C GLY A 2 10.11 13.03 0.15
N TYR A 3 8.78 12.93 0.10
CA TYR A 3 8.07 11.96 -0.74
C TYR A 3 7.96 12.41 -2.19
N GLN A 4 8.14 11.47 -3.12
CA GLN A 4 7.91 11.67 -4.54
C GLN A 4 6.51 11.16 -4.88
N LEU A 5 5.67 12.07 -5.40
CA LEU A 5 4.34 11.68 -5.87
C LEU A 5 4.46 10.88 -7.17
N VAL A 6 3.82 9.72 -7.17
CA VAL A 6 3.74 8.81 -8.31
C VAL A 6 2.30 8.41 -8.55
N SER A 7 2.05 7.72 -9.66
CA SER A 7 0.78 7.07 -9.94
C SER A 7 1.05 5.79 -10.70
N ILE A 8 0.38 4.70 -10.31
CA ILE A 8 0.48 3.41 -10.99
C ILE A 8 -0.87 3.03 -11.61
N PRO A 9 -0.87 2.24 -12.70
CA PRO A 9 -2.11 1.77 -13.32
C PRO A 9 -3.03 1.02 -12.34
N HIS A 10 -4.34 1.13 -12.55
CA HIS A 10 -5.33 0.40 -11.73
C HIS A 10 -5.50 -1.06 -12.15
N ILE A 11 -5.31 -1.35 -13.44
CA ILE A 11 -5.43 -2.68 -14.03
C ILE A 11 -4.01 -3.17 -14.34
N THR A 12 -3.69 -4.39 -13.95
CA THR A 12 -2.40 -5.02 -14.24
C THR A 12 -2.61 -6.52 -14.41
N ARG A 13 -1.64 -7.19 -15.05
CA ARG A 13 -1.66 -8.65 -15.17
C ARG A 13 -1.53 -9.29 -13.79
N ASP A 14 -2.27 -10.37 -13.59
CA ASP A 14 -2.25 -11.20 -12.38
C ASP A 14 -0.83 -11.61 -11.95
N VAL A 15 0.07 -11.82 -12.92
CA VAL A 15 1.48 -12.20 -12.71
C VAL A 15 2.19 -11.29 -11.72
N LEU A 16 1.89 -9.98 -11.71
CA LEU A 16 2.50 -9.05 -10.76
C LEU A 16 2.17 -9.41 -9.31
N PHE A 17 0.90 -9.74 -9.06
CA PHE A 17 0.44 -10.10 -7.72
C PHE A 17 0.87 -11.50 -7.33
N LYS A 18 0.96 -12.43 -8.30
CA LYS A 18 1.55 -13.77 -8.09
C LYS A 18 3.02 -13.66 -7.67
N THR A 19 3.81 -12.84 -8.38
CA THR A 19 5.22 -12.58 -8.03
C THR A 19 5.35 -11.95 -6.65
N SER A 20 4.43 -11.05 -6.27
CA SER A 20 4.46 -10.41 -4.95
C SER A 20 3.99 -11.30 -3.80
N GLY A 21 3.49 -12.51 -4.07
CA GLY A 21 2.88 -13.41 -3.09
C GLY A 21 1.44 -13.07 -2.70
N HIS A 22 0.96 -11.85 -2.98
CA HIS A 22 -0.38 -11.41 -2.58
C HIS A 22 -1.51 -12.15 -3.28
N TYR A 23 -1.29 -12.68 -4.48
CA TYR A 23 -2.37 -13.28 -5.26
C TYR A 23 -3.04 -14.42 -4.47
N ASP A 24 -2.29 -15.32 -3.85
CA ASP A 24 -2.85 -16.47 -3.14
C ASP A 24 -3.60 -16.05 -1.87
N PHE A 25 -3.07 -15.09 -1.11
CA PHE A 25 -3.69 -14.58 0.12
C PHE A 25 -4.91 -13.68 -0.14
N TYR A 26 -4.90 -12.91 -1.22
CA TYR A 26 -5.94 -11.92 -1.52
C TYR A 26 -6.90 -12.37 -2.62
N ARG A 27 -6.75 -13.56 -3.20
CA ARG A 27 -7.50 -13.97 -4.40
C ARG A 27 -9.02 -13.80 -4.27
N GLU A 28 -9.56 -14.17 -3.11
CA GLU A 28 -10.98 -14.09 -2.80
C GLU A 28 -11.48 -12.64 -2.66
N ASN A 29 -10.56 -11.72 -2.32
CA ASN A 29 -10.82 -10.30 -2.09
C ASN A 29 -10.38 -9.43 -3.28
N MET A 30 -10.00 -10.03 -4.42
CA MET A 30 -9.57 -9.31 -5.62
C MET A 30 -10.65 -9.33 -6.72
N TYR A 31 -10.75 -8.21 -7.44
CA TYR A 31 -11.49 -8.18 -8.70
C TYR A 31 -10.63 -8.69 -9.83
N VAL A 32 -11.08 -9.78 -10.46
CA VAL A 32 -10.40 -10.42 -11.58
C VAL A 32 -11.17 -10.22 -12.86
N LEU A 33 -10.45 -9.89 -13.91
CA LEU A 33 -10.93 -9.56 -15.25
C LEU A 33 -10.26 -10.53 -16.23
N ASN A 34 -11.05 -11.38 -16.88
CA ASN A 34 -10.54 -12.21 -17.96
C ASN A 34 -10.62 -11.42 -19.27
N ILE A 35 -9.48 -11.14 -19.87
CA ILE A 35 -9.37 -10.37 -21.12
C ILE A 35 -8.59 -11.23 -22.10
N ASP A 36 -9.26 -11.65 -23.17
CA ASP A 36 -8.74 -12.62 -24.14
C ASP A 36 -8.32 -13.94 -23.46
N GLU A 37 -7.06 -14.33 -23.55
CA GLU A 37 -6.47 -15.52 -22.91
C GLU A 37 -5.75 -15.19 -21.58
N ASP A 38 -5.70 -13.90 -21.20
CA ASP A 38 -4.93 -13.41 -20.06
C ASP A 38 -5.83 -13.02 -18.87
N GLU A 39 -5.29 -13.20 -17.67
CA GLU A 39 -5.94 -12.74 -16.44
C GLU A 39 -5.37 -11.38 -15.99
N TYR A 40 -6.28 -10.42 -15.81
CA TYR A 40 -6.00 -9.11 -15.26
C TYR A 40 -6.69 -8.93 -13.92
N VAL A 41 -6.17 -8.03 -13.11
CA VAL A 41 -6.76 -7.70 -11.82
C VAL A 41 -6.83 -6.20 -11.62
N LEU A 42 -7.86 -5.74 -10.92
CA LEU A 42 -7.84 -4.41 -10.32
C LEU A 42 -6.95 -4.45 -9.08
N LYS A 43 -6.06 -3.46 -8.93
CA LYS A 43 -5.11 -3.42 -7.82
C LYS A 43 -5.82 -3.40 -6.45
N PRO A 44 -5.61 -4.40 -5.56
CA PRO A 44 -6.11 -4.36 -4.18
C PRO A 44 -5.21 -3.54 -3.23
N MET A 45 -4.01 -3.19 -3.70
CA MET A 45 -2.97 -2.41 -3.01
C MET A 45 -1.95 -1.85 -4.02
N ASN A 46 -1.17 -0.85 -3.63
CA ASN A 46 -0.22 -0.19 -4.53
C ASN A 46 1.21 -0.76 -4.46
N CYS A 47 1.53 -1.55 -3.42
CA CYS A 47 2.89 -2.01 -3.11
C CYS A 47 3.64 -2.61 -4.31
N PRO A 48 3.07 -3.56 -5.07
CA PRO A 48 3.78 -4.17 -6.20
C PRO A 48 4.14 -3.16 -7.29
N GLY A 49 3.27 -2.18 -7.55
CA GLY A 49 3.57 -1.13 -8.54
C GLY A 49 4.65 -0.17 -8.07
N HIS A 50 4.66 0.20 -6.78
CA HIS A 50 5.73 1.02 -6.21
C HIS A 50 7.09 0.31 -6.23
N ILE A 51 7.11 -1.02 -6.03
CA ILE A 51 8.33 -1.82 -6.19
C ILE A 51 8.81 -1.78 -7.64
N LEU A 52 7.93 -1.89 -8.63
CA LEU A 52 8.32 -1.75 -10.04
C LEU A 52 8.92 -0.37 -10.34
N ILE A 53 8.38 0.71 -9.76
CA ILE A 53 8.96 2.06 -9.88
C ILE A 53 10.37 2.08 -9.29
N TYR A 54 10.56 1.54 -8.09
CA TYR A 54 11.89 1.43 -7.48
C TYR A 54 12.84 0.64 -8.38
N GLN A 55 12.40 -0.49 -8.95
CA GLN A 55 13.23 -1.33 -9.82
C GLN A 55 13.57 -0.71 -11.19
N GLN A 56 12.94 0.40 -11.60
CA GLN A 56 13.22 1.03 -12.90
C GLN A 56 14.66 1.56 -13.03
N LYS A 57 15.35 1.80 -11.90
CA LYS A 57 16.71 2.35 -11.87
C LYS A 57 17.56 1.63 -10.83
N ILE A 58 18.87 1.67 -11.04
CA ILE A 58 19.85 1.22 -10.04
C ILE A 58 19.95 2.32 -8.97
N HIS A 59 19.86 1.92 -7.70
CA HIS A 59 19.98 2.82 -6.56
C HIS A 59 21.29 2.60 -5.81
N SER A 60 21.96 3.69 -5.45
CA SER A 60 23.05 3.70 -4.49
C SER A 60 22.50 3.73 -3.06
N TYR A 61 23.27 3.25 -2.09
CA TYR A 61 22.96 3.45 -0.67
C TYR A 61 22.82 4.94 -0.30
N ARG A 62 23.45 5.84 -1.07
CA ARG A 62 23.35 7.30 -0.91
C ARG A 62 22.01 7.88 -1.37
N ASP A 63 21.29 7.15 -2.22
CA ASP A 63 19.97 7.55 -2.71
C ASP A 63 18.86 7.18 -1.73
N LEU A 64 19.18 6.36 -0.72
CA LEU A 64 18.26 5.96 0.35
C LEU A 64 18.34 6.94 1.53
N PRO A 65 17.20 7.25 2.18
CA PRO A 65 15.88 6.65 1.99
C PRO A 65 15.12 7.21 0.78
N TYR A 66 14.58 6.31 -0.04
CA TYR A 66 13.79 6.62 -1.23
C TYR A 66 12.29 6.48 -0.90
N ARG A 67 11.54 7.58 -1.01
CA ARG A 67 10.14 7.66 -0.54
C ARG A 67 9.19 7.91 -1.69
N LEU A 68 8.30 6.97 -1.95
CA LEU A 68 7.21 7.10 -2.92
C LEU A 68 5.90 7.35 -2.19
N ALA A 69 5.05 8.22 -2.74
CA ALA A 69 3.68 8.43 -2.27
C ALA A 69 2.70 8.46 -3.45
N GLU A 70 1.50 7.94 -3.24
CA GLU A 70 0.42 7.94 -4.22
C GLU A 70 -0.89 8.23 -3.49
N LEU A 71 -1.77 9.05 -4.10
CA LEU A 71 -3.20 9.02 -3.77
C LEU A 71 -3.80 7.77 -4.43
N GLY A 72 -3.45 6.62 -3.89
CA GLY A 72 -3.58 5.31 -4.51
C GLY A 72 -4.99 4.77 -4.39
N THR A 73 -5.72 4.75 -5.51
CA THR A 73 -7.08 4.18 -5.55
C THR A 73 -7.02 2.69 -5.79
N VAL A 74 -7.53 1.92 -4.83
CA VAL A 74 -7.49 0.46 -4.81
C VAL A 74 -8.90 -0.13 -4.73
N TYR A 75 -9.02 -1.40 -5.10
CA TYR A 75 -10.30 -2.11 -5.15
C TYR A 75 -10.23 -3.43 -4.41
N ARG A 76 -11.14 -3.63 -3.45
CA ARG A 76 -11.24 -4.87 -2.67
C ARG A 76 -12.64 -5.43 -2.77
N TYR A 77 -12.74 -6.71 -3.09
CA TYR A 77 -14.00 -7.44 -3.15
C TYR A 77 -14.52 -7.73 -1.74
N GLU A 78 -15.18 -6.74 -1.15
CA GLU A 78 -15.88 -6.91 0.13
C GLU A 78 -17.25 -7.57 -0.12
N ARG A 79 -17.61 -8.54 0.74
CA ARG A 79 -18.94 -9.16 0.73
C ARG A 79 -20.02 -8.09 0.89
N SER A 80 -21.13 -8.21 0.16
CA SER A 80 -22.18 -7.18 0.14
C SER A 80 -22.73 -6.87 1.54
N GLY A 81 -22.85 -7.86 2.42
CA GLY A 81 -23.29 -7.70 3.80
C GLY A 81 -22.30 -6.96 4.71
N ALA A 82 -21.05 -6.76 4.29
CA ALA A 82 -20.05 -6.02 5.06
C ALA A 82 -19.98 -4.53 4.69
N LEU A 83 -20.65 -4.11 3.61
CA LEU A 83 -20.59 -2.72 3.15
C LEU A 83 -21.34 -1.78 4.09
N HIS A 84 -20.76 -0.62 4.38
CA HIS A 84 -21.36 0.34 5.28
C HIS A 84 -20.99 1.78 4.93
N GLY A 85 -21.93 2.49 4.28
CA GLY A 85 -21.78 3.90 3.91
C GLY A 85 -20.44 4.20 3.24
N MET A 86 -19.70 5.16 3.80
CA MET A 86 -18.32 5.51 3.39
C MET A 86 -17.24 4.80 4.23
N LEU A 87 -17.64 4.07 5.28
CA LEU A 87 -16.71 3.44 6.23
C LEU A 87 -16.17 2.11 5.70
N ARG A 88 -16.97 1.36 4.93
CA ARG A 88 -16.55 0.10 4.32
C ARG A 88 -17.07 -0.01 2.89
N VAL A 89 -16.16 0.13 1.94
CA VAL A 89 -16.44 0.27 0.49
C VAL A 89 -15.54 -0.63 -0.34
N ARG A 90 -15.91 -0.84 -1.61
CA ARG A 90 -15.15 -1.69 -2.55
C ARG A 90 -14.07 -0.97 -3.33
N GLY A 91 -14.14 0.35 -3.41
CA GLY A 91 -13.16 1.20 -4.07
C GLY A 91 -12.89 2.42 -3.19
N PHE A 92 -11.62 2.68 -2.90
CA PHE A 92 -11.22 3.77 -2.03
C PHE A 92 -9.81 4.24 -2.37
N THR A 93 -9.52 5.49 -2.02
CA THR A 93 -8.23 6.13 -2.24
C THR A 93 -7.54 6.33 -0.90
N GLN A 94 -6.32 5.82 -0.79
CA GLN A 94 -5.47 6.01 0.39
C GLN A 94 -4.37 7.01 0.06
N ASP A 95 -3.93 7.77 1.06
CA ASP A 95 -2.66 8.49 1.06
C ASP A 95 -1.49 7.50 1.28
N ASP A 96 -1.37 6.55 0.35
CA ASP A 96 -0.43 5.44 0.44
C ASP A 96 1.01 5.89 0.15
N ALA A 97 1.97 5.29 0.85
CA ALA A 97 3.37 5.59 0.68
C ALA A 97 4.25 4.37 0.97
N HIS A 98 5.35 4.27 0.23
CA HIS A 98 6.31 3.17 0.34
C HIS A 98 7.71 3.75 0.45
N ILE A 99 8.40 3.41 1.54
CA ILE A 99 9.74 3.88 1.85
C ILE A 99 10.71 2.72 1.68
N PHE A 100 11.69 2.91 0.81
CA PHE A 100 12.82 2.02 0.64
C PHE A 100 14.00 2.62 1.40
N CYS A 101 14.53 1.90 2.37
CA CYS A 101 15.61 2.38 3.23
C CYS A 101 16.56 1.23 3.59
N THR A 102 17.73 1.56 4.13
CA THR A 102 18.63 0.54 4.69
C THR A 102 18.12 0.09 6.07
N PRO A 103 18.54 -1.10 6.56
CA PRO A 103 18.18 -1.54 7.90
C PRO A 103 18.52 -0.54 9.01
N GLU A 104 19.65 0.16 8.88
CA GLU A 104 20.09 1.17 9.86
C GLU A 104 19.22 2.44 9.85
N GLN A 105 18.55 2.72 8.73
CA GLN A 105 17.66 3.88 8.56
C GLN A 105 16.22 3.56 8.99
N ALA A 106 15.86 2.28 9.15
CA ALA A 106 14.47 1.86 9.34
C ALA A 106 13.83 2.47 10.60
N GLU A 107 14.56 2.53 11.71
CA GLU A 107 14.08 3.13 12.97
C GLU A 107 13.74 4.61 12.77
N ASP A 108 14.66 5.38 12.18
CA ASP A 108 14.46 6.81 11.92
C ASP A 108 13.28 7.06 10.97
N GLU A 109 13.10 6.24 9.93
CA GLU A 109 11.97 6.36 9.01
C GLU A 109 10.63 6.04 9.68
N VAL A 110 10.58 5.01 10.53
CA VAL A 110 9.38 4.66 11.31
C VAL A 110 9.01 5.81 12.25
N LEU A 111 9.98 6.36 12.99
CA LEU A 111 9.75 7.52 13.86
C LEU A 111 9.26 8.73 13.06
N GLY A 112 9.81 8.97 11.87
CA GLY A 112 9.37 10.03 10.97
C GLY A 112 7.93 9.88 10.46
N VAL A 113 7.48 8.63 10.24
CA VAL A 113 6.08 8.31 9.87
C VAL A 113 5.14 8.48 11.06
N ILE A 114 5.54 8.06 12.27
CA ILE A 114 4.75 8.26 13.49
C ILE A 114 4.56 9.76 13.77
N ASP A 115 5.62 10.56 13.62
CA ASP A 115 5.52 12.03 13.73
C ASP A 115 4.55 12.62 12.69
N LEU A 116 4.55 12.09 11.45
CA LEU A 116 3.58 12.51 10.43
C LEU A 116 2.15 12.17 10.85
N ALA A 117 1.90 10.96 11.34
CA ALA A 117 0.59 10.54 11.80
C ALA A 117 0.09 11.43 12.95
N HIS A 118 0.93 11.69 13.95
CA HIS A 118 0.60 12.59 15.07
C HIS A 118 0.34 14.02 14.61
N TYR A 119 1.14 14.54 13.67
CA TYR A 119 0.92 15.86 13.07
C TYR A 119 -0.45 15.94 12.39
N MET A 120 -0.84 14.91 11.64
CA MET A 120 -2.13 14.85 10.97
C MET A 120 -3.28 14.79 11.97
N LEU A 121 -3.24 13.84 12.93
CA LEU A 121 -4.27 13.70 13.97
C LEU A 121 -4.50 15.01 14.73
N LYS A 122 -3.42 15.66 15.18
CA LYS A 122 -3.48 16.95 15.86
C LYS A 122 -4.06 18.05 14.97
N THR A 123 -3.68 18.09 13.70
CA THR A 123 -4.17 19.10 12.74
C THR A 123 -5.68 18.98 12.52
N PHE A 124 -6.22 17.76 12.52
CA PHE A 124 -7.66 17.51 12.42
C PHE A 124 -8.41 17.55 13.77
N GLY A 125 -7.70 17.82 14.88
CA GLY A 125 -8.31 17.96 16.20
C GLY A 125 -8.62 16.63 16.91
N TYR A 126 -8.05 15.51 16.45
CA TYR A 126 -8.17 14.23 17.12
C TYR A 126 -7.19 14.15 18.29
N VAL A 127 -7.72 14.17 19.52
CA VAL A 127 -6.94 14.11 20.77
C VAL A 127 -7.04 12.76 21.48
N ASP A 128 -8.13 12.03 21.24
CA ASP A 128 -8.39 10.72 21.84
C ASP A 128 -8.18 9.62 20.79
N PHE A 129 -7.03 8.96 20.84
CA PHE A 129 -6.70 7.82 19.99
C PHE A 129 -5.82 6.82 20.75
N GLU A 130 -5.84 5.57 20.30
CA GLU A 130 -5.01 4.49 20.83
C GLU A 130 -4.03 4.02 19.75
N THR A 131 -2.88 3.50 20.18
CA THR A 131 -1.85 2.94 19.30
C THR A 131 -1.60 1.50 19.67
N GLU A 132 -1.64 0.60 18.69
CA GLU A 132 -1.38 -0.82 18.87
C GLU A 132 -0.24 -1.27 17.97
N LEU A 133 0.56 -2.23 18.44
CA LEU A 133 1.61 -2.88 17.64
C LEU A 133 1.16 -4.29 17.27
N SER A 134 0.91 -4.52 15.98
CA SER A 134 0.66 -5.86 15.46
C SER A 134 1.98 -6.64 15.37
N VAL A 135 2.03 -7.80 16.02
CA VAL A 135 3.17 -8.73 15.99
C VAL A 135 2.87 -9.92 15.10
N HIS A 136 3.90 -10.63 14.66
CA HIS A 136 3.74 -11.86 13.87
C HIS A 136 2.92 -12.91 14.64
N ASP A 137 1.91 -13.47 13.97
CA ASP A 137 1.17 -14.63 14.45
C ASP A 137 2.00 -15.89 14.20
N SER A 138 2.37 -16.59 15.27
CA SER A 138 3.16 -17.83 15.16
C SER A 138 2.36 -19.03 14.64
N SER A 139 1.05 -18.86 14.42
CA SER A 139 0.17 -19.88 13.83
C SER A 139 -0.06 -19.72 12.32
N ASP A 140 0.39 -18.61 11.73
CA ASP A 140 0.52 -18.39 10.27
C ASP A 140 1.86 -18.92 9.75
#